data_AF-A0A2T5MCN2-F1
#
_entry.id   AF-A0A2T5MCN2-F1
#
_cell.length_a   1.000
_cell.length_b   1.000
_cell.length_c   1.000
_cell.angle_alpha   90.00
_cell.angle_beta   90.00
_cell.angle_gamma   90.00
#
_symmetry.space_group_name_H-M   'P 1'
#
loop_
_entity.id
_entity.type
_entity.pdbx_description
1 polymer ?
#
loop_
_entity_poly.entity_id
_entity_poly.type
_entity_poly.pdbx_seq_one_letter_code
_entity_poly.pdbx_strand_id
1 'polypeptide(L)'
;MFKNFLVIALALSLSACVTLYSKTREWKAPRIVGDYTVSATMNVGLLITDVTISVNGRQALAGQSWFWSDTLTLEGDVEHVPILALCHIKDKTCDVTIAGLIGAKLKF
;
A
#
# COMPACT_ATOMS: atom_id res chain seq x y z
N MET A 1 -34.63 -9.11 -23.62
CA MET A 1 -33.17 -9.39 -23.60
C MET A 1 -32.33 -8.42 -22.75
N PHE A 2 -32.92 -7.51 -21.96
CA PHE A 2 -32.16 -6.53 -21.15
C PHE A 2 -31.78 -6.99 -19.73
N LYS A 3 -32.31 -8.13 -19.27
CA LYS A 3 -32.19 -8.56 -17.86
C LYS A 3 -30.82 -9.18 -17.53
N ASN A 4 -30.11 -9.74 -18.52
CA ASN A 4 -28.80 -10.38 -18.29
C ASN A 4 -27.64 -9.38 -18.24
N PHE A 5 -27.75 -8.22 -18.89
CA PHE A 5 -26.67 -7.22 -18.87
C PHE A 5 -26.55 -6.54 -17.50
N LEU A 6 -27.68 -6.33 -16.83
CA LEU A 6 -27.71 -5.69 -15.51
C LEU A 6 -27.11 -6.58 -14.41
N VAL A 7 -27.26 -7.90 -14.53
CA VAL A 7 -26.66 -8.87 -13.58
C VAL A 7 -25.15 -8.96 -13.75
N ILE A 8 -24.64 -8.90 -14.98
CA ILE A 8 -23.20 -8.94 -15.26
C ILE A 8 -22.52 -7.62 -14.81
N ALA A 9 -23.16 -6.47 -15.05
CA ALA A 9 -22.66 -5.18 -14.59
C ALA A 9 -22.63 -5.08 -13.05
N LEU A 10 -23.66 -5.59 -12.36
CA LEU A 10 -23.65 -5.66 -10.89
C LEU A 10 -22.57 -6.61 -10.37
N ALA A 11 -22.38 -7.78 -11.00
CA ALA A 11 -21.35 -8.74 -10.58
C ALA A 11 -19.93 -8.18 -10.74
N LEU A 12 -19.67 -7.41 -11.81
CA LEU A 12 -18.40 -6.70 -12.00
C LEU A 12 -18.19 -5.63 -10.91
N SER A 13 -19.25 -4.91 -10.53
CA SER A 13 -19.17 -3.88 -9.48
C SER A 13 -18.95 -4.44 -8.07
N LEU A 14 -19.47 -5.64 -7.76
CA LEU A 14 -19.20 -6.30 -6.47
C LEU A 14 -17.80 -6.94 -6.42
N SER A 15 -17.25 -7.38 -7.56
CA SER A 15 -15.92 -8.02 -7.62
C SER A 15 -14.76 -7.05 -7.36
N ALA A 16 -14.99 -5.74 -7.54
CA ALA A 16 -14.00 -4.70 -7.30
C ALA A 16 -13.73 -4.43 -5.81
N CYS A 17 -14.55 -4.97 -4.91
CA CYS A 17 -14.45 -4.74 -3.46
C CYS A 17 -13.95 -5.97 -2.68
N VAL A 18 -13.51 -7.03 -3.36
CA VAL A 18 -13.00 -8.24 -2.71
C VAL A 18 -11.48 -8.18 -2.65
N THR A 19 -10.95 -7.84 -1.47
CA THR A 19 -9.53 -8.05 -1.15
C THR A 19 -9.26 -9.55 -1.18
N LEU A 20 -8.50 -10.03 -2.17
CA LEU A 20 -8.09 -11.43 -2.30
C LEU A 20 -7.18 -11.83 -1.14
N TYR A 21 -6.23 -10.96 -0.80
CA TYR A 21 -5.38 -11.14 0.36
C TYR A 21 -4.90 -9.80 0.90
N SER A 22 -4.66 -9.79 2.21
CA SER A 22 -4.05 -8.68 2.93
C SER A 22 -2.77 -9.17 3.60
N LYS A 23 -1.68 -8.43 3.44
CA LYS A 23 -0.43 -8.67 4.15
C LYS A 23 0.05 -7.39 4.80
N THR A 24 0.36 -7.48 6.08
CA THR A 24 0.98 -6.39 6.83
C THR A 24 2.42 -6.79 7.18
N ARG A 25 3.34 -5.85 7.00
CA ARG A 25 4.75 -5.97 7.35
C ARG A 25 5.16 -4.79 8.19
N GLU A 26 5.89 -5.09 9.25
CA GLU A 26 6.42 -4.09 10.16
C GLU A 26 7.93 -4.10 10.10
N TRP A 27 8.51 -2.91 10.15
CA TRP A 27 9.93 -2.68 10.29
C TRP A 27 10.17 -1.69 11.41
N LYS A 28 11.11 -2.01 12.29
CA LYS A 28 11.53 -1.13 13.37
C LYS A 28 12.87 -0.53 13.01
N ALA A 29 12.95 0.79 13.09
CA ALA A 29 14.18 1.50 12.85
C ALA A 29 15.24 1.13 13.91
N PRO A 30 16.53 1.08 13.53
CA PRO A 30 17.60 0.93 14.50
C PRO A 30 17.56 2.07 15.53
N ARG A 31 17.81 1.75 16.79
CA ARG A 31 17.76 2.71 17.92
C ARG A 31 18.59 3.98 17.73
N ILE A 32 19.60 3.93 16.85
CA ILE A 32 20.51 5.04 16.52
C ILE A 32 19.79 6.17 15.77
N VAL A 33 18.75 5.85 15.01
CA VAL A 33 17.98 6.81 14.20
C VAL A 33 16.63 7.18 14.82
N GLY A 34 16.36 6.72 16.05
CA GLY A 34 15.11 6.94 16.78
C GLY A 34 14.19 5.72 16.81
N ASP A 35 13.21 5.73 17.71
CA ASP A 35 12.22 4.66 17.86
C ASP A 35 11.08 4.84 16.84
N TYR A 36 11.39 4.65 15.56
CA TYR A 36 10.39 4.63 14.49
C TYR A 36 9.94 3.20 14.17
N THR A 37 8.64 2.96 14.14
CA THR A 37 8.04 1.71 13.65
C THR A 37 7.25 2.01 12.39
N VAL A 38 7.70 1.47 11.26
CA VAL A 38 7.01 1.56 9.98
C VAL A 38 6.19 0.29 9.80
N SER A 39 4.88 0.41 9.60
CA SER A 39 4.04 -0.69 9.17
C SER A 39 3.47 -0.39 7.80
N ALA A 40 3.62 -1.33 6.87
CA ALA A 40 2.98 -1.25 5.57
C ALA A 40 1.99 -2.40 5.44
N THR A 41 0.82 -2.10 4.91
CA THR A 41 -0.25 -3.06 4.62
C THR A 41 -0.53 -3.00 3.13
N MET A 42 -0.45 -4.14 2.47
CA MET A 42 -0.80 -4.31 1.08
C MET A 42 -2.05 -5.18 0.99
N ASN A 43 -3.14 -4.60 0.51
CA ASN A 43 -4.40 -5.26 0.22
C ASN A 43 -4.49 -5.47 -1.29
N VAL A 44 -4.40 -6.71 -1.74
CA VAL A 44 -4.47 -7.02 -3.17
C VAL A 44 -5.86 -7.53 -3.48
N GLY A 45 -6.60 -6.79 -4.31
CA GLY A 45 -7.83 -7.22 -4.94
C GLY A 45 -7.61 -7.74 -6.37
N LEU A 46 -8.69 -8.07 -7.06
CA LEU A 46 -8.64 -8.56 -8.45
C LEU A 46 -8.18 -7.50 -9.45
N LEU A 47 -8.62 -6.25 -9.26
CA LEU A 47 -8.37 -5.14 -10.18
C LEU A 47 -7.55 -4.01 -9.56
N ILE A 48 -7.53 -3.92 -8.23
CA ILE A 48 -6.94 -2.81 -7.48
C ILE A 48 -6.12 -3.41 -6.33
N THR A 49 -4.95 -2.83 -6.09
CA THR A 49 -4.13 -3.07 -4.91
C THR A 49 -4.07 -1.78 -4.09
N ASP A 50 -4.53 -1.84 -2.85
CA ASP A 50 -4.37 -0.75 -1.89
C ASP A 50 -3.09 -0.96 -1.09
N VAL A 51 -2.33 0.12 -0.91
CA VAL A 51 -1.20 0.14 0.00
C VAL A 51 -1.41 1.25 1.01
N THR A 52 -1.23 0.90 2.28
CA THR A 52 -1.25 1.84 3.40
C THR A 52 0.06 1.72 4.15
N ILE A 53 0.68 2.85 4.46
CA ILE A 53 1.91 2.93 5.23
C ILE A 53 1.61 3.78 6.45
N SER A 54 2.00 3.26 7.60
CA SER A 54 1.86 3.89 8.89
C SER A 54 3.23 4.02 9.54
N VAL A 55 3.45 5.13 10.23
CA VAL A 55 4.66 5.36 11.03
C VAL A 55 4.24 5.61 12.46
N ASN A 56 4.84 4.88 13.40
CA ASN A 56 4.51 4.91 14.82
C ASN A 56 3.01 4.69 15.10
N GLY A 57 2.39 3.79 14.32
CA GLY A 57 0.98 3.45 14.44
C GLY A 57 0.00 4.48 13.85
N ARG A 58 0.48 5.60 13.29
CA ARG A 58 -0.33 6.58 12.57
C ARG A 58 -0.21 6.37 11.08
N GLN A 59 -1.34 6.37 10.37
CA GLN A 59 -1.34 6.29 8.92
C GLN A 59 -0.65 7.52 8.33
N ALA A 60 0.44 7.27 7.61
CA ALA A 60 1.28 8.28 6.98
C ALA A 60 0.89 8.48 5.52
N LEU A 61 0.78 7.37 4.79
CA LEU A 61 0.54 7.35 3.35
C LEU A 61 -0.51 6.30 3.03
N ALA A 62 -1.35 6.57 2.05
CA ALA A 62 -2.21 5.57 1.46
C ALA A 62 -2.42 5.87 -0.03
N GLY A 63 -2.51 4.82 -0.82
CA GLY A 63 -2.88 4.95 -2.22
C GLY A 63 -3.23 3.60 -2.82
N GLN A 64 -3.69 3.67 -4.07
CA GLN A 64 -4.23 2.52 -4.79
C GLN A 64 -3.54 2.40 -6.14
N SER A 65 -3.32 1.17 -6.58
CA SER A 65 -2.73 0.84 -7.87
C SER A 65 -3.64 -0.10 -8.63
N TRP A 66 -3.90 0.18 -9.90
CA TRP A 66 -4.63 -0.73 -10.77
C TRP A 66 -3.80 -1.97 -11.09
N PHE A 67 -4.46 -3.08 -11.42
CA PHE A 67 -3.81 -4.38 -11.68
C PHE A 67 -2.80 -4.37 -12.82
N TRP A 68 -2.94 -3.42 -13.77
CA TRP A 68 -1.99 -3.23 -14.87
C TRP A 68 -0.78 -2.37 -14.49
N SER A 69 -0.80 -1.72 -13.32
CA SER A 69 0.28 -0.87 -12.86
C SER A 69 1.26 -1.66 -12.00
N ASP A 70 2.53 -1.55 -12.33
CA ASP A 70 3.60 -2.32 -11.69
C ASP A 70 4.14 -1.62 -10.45
N THR A 71 3.99 -0.31 -10.40
CA THR A 71 4.54 0.54 -9.34
C THR A 71 3.48 1.49 -8.79
N LEU A 72 3.57 1.76 -7.50
CA LEU A 72 2.80 2.77 -6.78
C LEU A 72 3.76 3.63 -5.99
N THR A 73 3.81 4.92 -6.32
CA THR A 73 4.59 5.91 -5.56
C THR A 73 3.66 6.64 -4.61
N LEU A 74 4.04 6.71 -3.34
CA LEU A 74 3.33 7.42 -2.29
C LEU A 74 4.28 8.44 -1.68
N GLU A 75 3.83 9.68 -1.57
CA GLU A 75 4.62 10.78 -1.01
C GLU A 75 3.76 11.56 -0.01
N GLY A 76 4.37 12.01 1.07
CA GLY A 76 3.70 12.80 2.10
C GLY A 76 4.63 13.10 3.25
N ASP A 77 4.06 13.51 4.38
CA ASP A 77 4.82 13.83 5.58
C ASP A 77 4.08 13.37 6.84
N VAL A 78 4.86 13.04 7.87
CA VAL A 78 4.34 12.79 9.22
C VAL A 78 5.11 13.67 10.17
N GLU A 79 4.41 14.57 10.86
CA GLU A 79 5.02 15.46 11.85
C GLU A 79 6.19 16.29 11.25
N HIS A 80 6.03 16.78 10.01
CA HIS A 80 7.05 17.51 9.25
C HIS A 80 8.27 16.68 8.81
N VAL A 81 8.21 15.36 8.94
CA VAL A 81 9.22 14.44 8.39
C VAL A 81 8.74 13.92 7.04
N PRO A 82 9.45 14.18 5.92
CA PRO A 82 9.01 13.72 4.62
C PRO A 82 9.15 12.21 4.52
N ILE A 83 8.12 11.55 3.98
CA ILE A 83 8.04 10.11 3.78
C ILE A 83 7.74 9.85 2.31
N LEU A 84 8.57 9.00 1.72
CA LEU A 84 8.45 8.54 0.36
C LEU A 84 8.32 7.02 0.40
N ALA A 85 7.46 6.46 -0.42
CA ALA A 85 7.38 5.03 -0.56
C ALA A 85 7.18 4.63 -2.02
N LEU A 86 8.05 3.73 -2.48
CA LEU A 86 7.95 3.12 -3.79
C LEU A 86 7.57 1.66 -3.63
N CYS A 87 6.34 1.33 -4.03
CA CYS A 87 5.81 -0.01 -3.96
C CYS A 87 5.83 -0.66 -5.34
N HIS A 88 6.57 -1.76 -5.47
CA HIS A 88 6.55 -2.64 -6.62
C HIS A 88 5.50 -3.72 -6.39
N ILE A 89 4.34 -3.58 -7.03
CA ILE A 89 3.15 -4.41 -6.80
C ILE A 89 3.40 -5.85 -7.28
N LYS A 90 4.04 -6.03 -8.44
CA LYS A 90 4.40 -7.35 -8.97
C LYS A 90 5.40 -8.10 -8.07
N ASP A 91 6.42 -7.39 -7.59
CA ASP A 91 7.46 -7.98 -6.74
C ASP A 91 7.05 -8.06 -5.26
N LYS A 92 5.89 -7.49 -4.91
CA LYS A 92 5.35 -7.43 -3.55
C LYS A 92 6.35 -6.84 -2.57
N THR A 93 6.98 -5.74 -2.99
CA THR A 93 7.93 -5.00 -2.15
C THR A 93 7.55 -3.55 -2.07
N CYS A 94 7.70 -2.94 -0.90
CA CYS A 94 7.64 -1.49 -0.71
C CYS A 94 8.94 -0.99 -0.11
N ASP A 95 9.60 -0.09 -0.82
CA ASP A 95 10.77 0.63 -0.37
C ASP A 95 10.31 1.96 0.23
N VAL A 96 10.35 2.06 1.56
CA VAL A 96 9.92 3.24 2.32
C VAL A 96 11.15 4.03 2.74
N THR A 97 11.14 5.32 2.50
CA THR A 97 12.21 6.26 2.86
C THR A 97 11.64 7.34 3.77
N ILE A 98 12.26 7.53 4.93
CA ILE A 98 11.92 8.58 5.90
C ILE A 98 13.06 9.60 5.92
N ALA A 99 12.70 10.89 5.83
CA ALA A 99 13.61 12.03 5.82
C ALA A 99 14.68 12.00 4.71
N GLY A 100 14.53 11.14 3.68
CA GLY A 100 15.58 10.90 2.68
C GLY A 100 16.82 10.15 3.21
N LEU A 101 16.81 9.71 4.47
CA LEU A 101 17.98 9.16 5.17
C LEU A 101 17.78 7.71 5.59
N ILE A 102 16.55 7.34 5.94
CA ILE A 102 16.25 6.04 6.53
C ILE A 102 15.43 5.24 5.51
N GLY A 103 16.04 4.22 4.92
CA GLY A 103 15.39 3.31 3.98
C GLY A 103 14.98 1.99 4.64
N ALA A 104 13.75 1.56 4.40
CA ALA A 104 13.23 0.27 4.82
C ALA A 104 12.61 -0.46 3.62
N LYS A 105 13.11 -1.66 3.31
CA LYS A 105 12.54 -2.52 2.28
C LYS A 105 11.62 -3.55 2.93
N LEU A 106 10.32 -3.42 2.69
CA LEU A 106 9.29 -4.31 3.20
C LEU A 106 8.89 -5.29 2.10
N LYS A 107 9.07 -6.59 2.36
CA LYS A 107 8.67 -7.67 1.43
C LYS A 107 7.45 -8.42 1.99
N PHE A 108 6.39 -8.52 1.19
CA PHE A 108 5.11 -9.10 1.60
C PHE A 108 5.05 -10.61 1.35
#